data_AF-C7Q151-F1
#
_entry.id   AF-C7Q151-F1
#
_cell.length_a   1.000
_cell.length_b   1.000
_cell.length_c   1.000
_cell.angle_alpha   90.00
_cell.angle_beta   90.00
_cell.angle_gamma   90.00
#
_symmetry.space_group_name_H-M   'P 1'
#
loop_
_entity.id
_entity.type
_entity.pdbx_description
1 polymer ?
#
loop_
_entity_poly.entity_id
_entity_poly.type
_entity_poly.pdbx_seq_one_letter_code
_entity_poly.pdbx_strand_id
1 'polypeptide(L)' 'MYSNTARNDDFLSAGELASLIHVDPSTLRRWRTAKPPKGPAFTRLSPRVVVYDIVDVRGWIAISCIDPAEGV' A
#
# COMPACT_ATOMS: atom_id res chain seq x y z
N MET A 1 -30.67 -3.34 13.51
CA MET A 1 -29.21 -3.52 13.62
C MET A 1 -28.68 -3.68 12.21
N TYR A 2 -28.03 -2.66 11.66
CA TYR A 2 -27.44 -2.78 10.33
C TYR A 2 -26.19 -3.64 10.43
N SER A 3 -26.23 -4.83 9.84
CA SER A 3 -25.06 -5.67 9.64
C SER A 3 -24.09 -4.92 8.71
N ASN A 4 -23.11 -4.24 9.30
CA ASN A 4 -22.05 -3.51 8.60
C ASN A 4 -21.00 -4.50 8.07
N THR A 5 -21.40 -5.39 7.16
CA THR A 5 -20.56 -6.47 6.58
C THR A 5 -20.38 -6.30 5.07
N ALA A 6 -20.48 -5.08 4.58
CA ALA A 6 -19.94 -4.70 3.28
C ALA A 6 -19.03 -3.48 3.51
N ARG A 7 -17.95 -3.68 4.25
CA ARG A 7 -16.85 -2.74 4.14
C ARG A 7 -16.28 -2.92 2.73
N ASN A 8 -16.29 -1.86 1.94
CA ASN A 8 -15.51 -1.74 0.71
C ASN A 8 -14.01 -1.72 1.09
N ASP A 9 -13.48 -2.83 1.60
CA ASP A 9 -12.10 -2.97 2.09
C ASP A 9 -11.10 -3.24 0.95
N ASP A 10 -11.53 -3.11 -0.31
CA ASP A 10 -10.67 -3.36 -1.46
C ASP A 10 -9.62 -2.27 -1.66
N PHE A 11 -9.86 -1.05 -1.16
CA PHE A 11 -8.97 0.09 -1.35
C PHE A 11 -8.48 0.69 -0.03
N LEU A 12 -7.16 0.71 0.15
CA LEU A 12 -6.48 1.35 1.27
C LEU A 12 -6.07 2.78 0.92
N SER A 13 -6.25 3.70 1.85
CA SER A 13 -5.58 4.99 1.81
C SER A 13 -4.07 4.83 2.06
N ALA A 14 -3.30 5.88 1.75
CA ALA A 14 -1.87 5.89 2.05
C ALA A 14 -1.58 5.76 3.57
N GLY A 15 -2.45 6.25 4.45
CA GLY A 15 -2.28 6.12 5.89
C GLY A 15 -2.53 4.69 6.38
N GLU A 16 -3.55 4.03 5.85
CA GLU A 16 -3.87 2.64 6.18
C GLU A 16 -2.78 1.69 5.66
N LEU A 17 -2.34 1.87 4.41
CA LEU A 17 -1.23 1.09 3.87
C LEU A 17 0.05 1.29 4.69
N ALA A 18 0.38 2.53 5.03
CA ALA A 18 1.56 2.85 5.85
C ALA A 18 1.52 2.13 7.20
N SER A 19 0.36 2.11 7.84
CA SER A 19 0.14 1.38 9.09
C SER A 19 0.26 -0.13 8.90
N LEU A 20 -0.27 -0.67 7.80
CA LEU A 20 -0.24 -2.10 7.47
C LEU A 20 1.18 -2.63 7.26
N ILE A 21 2.04 -1.89 6.55
CA ILE A 21 3.42 -2.31 6.27
C ILE A 21 4.45 -1.68 7.22
N HIS A 22 3.99 -1.03 8.29
CA HIS A 22 4.81 -0.39 9.31
C HIS A 22 5.86 0.61 8.76
N VAL A 23 5.44 1.49 7.86
CA VAL A 23 6.27 2.61 7.36
C VAL A 23 5.60 3.95 7.62
N ASP A 24 6.37 5.03 7.60
CA ASP A 24 5.80 6.38 7.63
C ASP A 24 5.07 6.72 6.31
N PRO A 25 3.89 7.39 6.34
CA PRO A 25 3.18 7.79 5.12
C PRO A 25 4.00 8.66 4.15
N SER A 26 4.98 9.43 4.65
CA SER A 26 5.89 10.20 3.81
C SER A 26 6.85 9.31 3.01
N THR A 27 7.16 8.11 3.50
CA THR A 27 7.91 7.08 2.76
C THR A 27 7.14 6.62 1.54
N LEU A 28 5.85 6.31 1.68
CA LEU A 28 4.99 5.98 0.54
C LEU A 28 4.91 7.12 -0.48
N ARG A 29 4.83 8.38 -0.01
CA ARG A 29 4.89 9.54 -0.90
C ARG A 29 6.21 9.60 -1.67
N ARG A 30 7.34 9.39 -0.98
CA ARG A 30 8.68 9.40 -1.58
C ARG A 30 8.84 8.30 -2.62
N TRP A 31 8.35 7.11 -2.32
CA TRP A 31 8.35 5.96 -3.23
C TRP A 31 7.56 6.21 -4.52
N ARG A 32 6.39 6.84 -4.42
CA ARG A 32 5.60 7.25 -5.61
C ARG A 32 6.32 8.27 -6.49
N THR A 33 7.17 9.12 -5.91
CA THR A 33 7.94 10.14 -6.64
C THR A 33 9.33 9.67 -7.09
N ALA A 34 9.76 8.47 -6.69
CA ALA A 34 11.04 7.91 -7.10
C ALA A 34 11.04 7.59 -8.61
N LYS A 35 12.22 7.57 -9.23
CA LYS A 35 12.41 7.16 -10.63
C LYS A 35 13.47 6.04 -10.68
N PRO A 36 13.09 4.78 -10.92
CA PRO A 36 11.71 4.29 -11.13
C PRO A 36 10.85 4.36 -9.85
N PRO A 37 9.51 4.43 -9.98
CA PRO A 37 8.60 4.35 -8.82
C PRO A 37 8.85 3.08 -8.02
N LYS A 38 8.74 3.19 -6.70
CA LYS A 38 8.90 2.06 -5.77
C LYS A 38 7.59 1.77 -5.05
N GLY A 39 7.47 0.56 -4.51
CA GLY A 39 6.35 0.16 -3.67
C GLY A 39 5.18 -0.47 -4.43
N PRO A 40 4.05 -0.71 -3.73
CA PRO A 40 2.87 -1.32 -4.33
C PRO A 40 2.22 -0.39 -5.36
N ALA A 41 1.49 -1.01 -6.30
CA ALA A 41 0.73 -0.27 -7.31
C ALA A 41 -0.24 0.70 -6.63
N PHE A 42 -0.41 1.88 -7.21
CA PHE A 42 -1.27 2.92 -6.67
C PHE A 42 -2.17 3.48 -7.76
N THR A 43 -3.42 3.75 -7.38
CA THR A 43 -4.41 4.40 -8.24
C THR A 43 -4.64 5.81 -7.75
N ARG A 44 -4.49 6.78 -8.65
CA ARG A 44 -4.74 8.19 -8.35
C ARG A 44 -6.15 8.56 -8.77
N LEU A 45 -7.06 8.65 -7.80
CA LEU A 45 -8.44 9.05 -8.03
C LEU A 45 -8.57 10.57 -8.21
N SER A 46 -7.69 11.35 -7.56
CA SER A 46 -7.64 12.80 -7.71
C SER A 46 -6.23 13.35 -7.42
N PRO A 47 -5.95 14.66 -7.61
CA PRO A 47 -4.65 15.24 -7.30
C PRO A 47 -4.17 14.98 -5.86
N ARG A 48 -5.11 14.89 -4.89
CA ARG A 48 -4.80 14.67 -3.47
C ARG A 48 -5.17 13.28 -2.96
N VAL A 49 -6.01 12.53 -3.69
CA VAL A 49 -6.50 11.22 -3.27
C VAL A 49 -5.78 10.14 -4.06
N VAL A 50 -5.01 9.34 -3.34
CA VAL A 50 -4.33 8.14 -3.83
C VAL A 50 -4.78 6.97 -2.99
N VAL A 51 -5.19 5.90 -3.67
CA VAL A 51 -5.62 4.65 -3.06
C VAL A 51 -4.77 3.49 -3.56
N TYR A 52 -4.81 2.40 -2.81
CA TYR A 52 -4.07 1.18 -3.07
C TYR A 52 -5.03 0.01 -3.05
N ASP A 53 -5.06 -0.78 -4.10
CA ASP A 53 -5.85 -2.02 -4.11
C ASP A 53 -5.20 -3.05 -3.17
N ILE A 54 -5.99 -3.66 -2.29
CA ILE A 54 -5.52 -4.65 -1.34
C ILE A 54 -4.91 -5.87 -2.04
N VAL A 55 -5.41 -6.25 -3.21
CA VAL A 55 -4.90 -7.38 -4.01
C VAL A 55 -3.51 -7.04 -4.53
N ASP A 56 -3.33 -5.85 -5.09
CA ASP A 56 -2.03 -5.40 -5.60
C ASP A 56 -1.01 -5.23 -4.48
N VAL A 57 -1.42 -4.68 -3.33
CA VAL A 57 -0.57 -4.55 -2.15
C VAL A 57 -0.10 -5.91 -1.68
N ARG A 58 -1.01 -6.89 -1.57
CA ARG A 58 -0.65 -8.27 -1.18
C ARG A 58 0.30 -8.92 -2.17
N GLY A 59 0.03 -8.78 -3.47
CA GLY A 59 0.92 -9.29 -4.52
C GLY A 59 2.31 -8.65 -4.45
N TRP A 60 2.37 -7.34 -4.21
CA TRP A 60 3.63 -6.63 -4.03
C TRP A 60 4.39 -7.10 -2.78
N ILE A 61 3.72 -7.27 -1.63
CA ILE A 61 4.33 -7.79 -0.41
C ILE A 61 4.88 -9.19 -0.66
N ALA A 62 4.13 -10.07 -1.33
CA ALA A 62 4.55 -11.42 -1.62
C ALA A 62 5.84 -11.47 -2.48
N ILE A 63 6.03 -10.52 -3.40
CA ILE A 63 7.22 -10.45 -4.26
C ILE A 63 8.37 -9.68 -3.60
N SER A 64 8.06 -8.69 -2.75
CA SER A 64 9.04 -7.74 -2.19
C SER A 64 9.49 -8.08 -0.77
N CYS A 65 8.90 -9.11 -0.15
CA CYS A 65 9.37 -9.64 1.12
C CYS A 65 10.75 -10.29 0.89
N ILE A 66 11.80 -9.56 1.28
CA ILE A 66 13.14 -10.13 1.37
C ILE A 66 13.26 -10.67 2.80
N ASP A 67 13.41 -12.00 2.93
CA ASP A 67 13.67 -12.62 4.23
C ASP A 67 15.03 -12.12 4.73
N PRO A 68 15.11 -11.44 5.89
CA PRO A 68 16.38 -11.01 6.46
C PRO A 68 17.33 -12.17 6.79
N ALA A 69 16.85 -13.42 6.83
CA ALA A 69 17.69 -14.61 6.96
C ALA A 69 18.44 -14.99 5.67
N GLU A 70 18.01 -14.53 4.49
CA GLU A 70 18.75 -14.74 3.23
C GLU A 70 19.83 -13.67 2.97
N GLY A 71 20.02 -12.75 3.91
CA GLY A 71 21.01 -11.68 3.84
C GLY A 71 22.19 -11.86 4.80
N VAL A 72 22.82 -13.04 4.84
CA VAL A 72 24.15 -13.25 5.49
C VAL A 72 25.00 -14.23 4.69
#